data_AF-A0A8R7V7D5-F1
#
_entry.id   AF-A0A8R7V7D5-F1
#
_cell.length_a   1.000
_cell.length_b   1.000
_cell.length_c   1.000
_cell.angle_alpha   90.00
_cell.angle_beta   90.00
_cell.angle_gamma   90.00
#
_symmetry.space_group_name_H-M   'P 1'
#
loop_
_entity.id
_entity.type
_entity.pdbx_description
1 polymer ?
#
loop_
_entity_poly.entity_id
_entity_poly.type
_entity_poly.pdbx_seq_one_letter_code
_entity_poly.pdbx_strand_id
1 'polypeptide(L)'
;MGISAYQRCSNTLRRVFSQFVGEIIEAMAGYIPLPAIMSKLLSDNGCQEFGDFKLVIDRMLSMYLHQKRILETAKSVIEDDSFYTLSSLKRGVCHGFAPHTFVCCVCNFSLSKEGAVSAVRVFSCGHATHLHCECEQSKSSSKDFQDGCPVCLSASDTQARNRSPIISENGLNRHSMVENEVPYGVHRNHETDHVERSRRLQQMSRFEILKNLQKAQKSSYLNCTSV
;
A
#
# COMPACT_ATOMS: atom_id res chain seq x y z
N MET A 1 -28.52 -17.07 65.94
CA MET A 1 -28.66 -15.59 65.93
C MET A 1 -29.37 -15.20 64.64
N GLY A 2 -30.67 -14.91 64.70
CA GLY A 2 -31.51 -14.73 63.50
C GLY A 2 -31.42 -13.32 62.94
N ILE A 3 -31.11 -13.19 61.64
CA ILE A 3 -31.12 -11.90 60.93
C ILE A 3 -32.56 -11.34 60.95
N SER A 4 -32.75 -10.17 61.58
CA SER A 4 -34.01 -9.42 61.65
C SER A 4 -34.64 -9.22 60.26
N ALA A 5 -35.97 -9.24 60.17
CA ALA A 5 -36.71 -9.00 58.93
C ALA A 5 -36.31 -7.66 58.25
N TYR A 6 -36.00 -6.65 59.06
CA TYR A 6 -35.48 -5.36 58.59
C TYR A 6 -34.15 -5.50 57.85
N GLN A 7 -33.22 -6.28 58.41
CA GLN A 7 -31.89 -6.50 57.82
C GLN A 7 -32.00 -7.29 56.50
N ARG A 8 -32.95 -8.23 56.40
CA ARG A 8 -33.24 -8.94 55.14
C ARG A 8 -33.77 -7.99 54.07
N CYS A 9 -34.74 -7.14 54.42
CA CYS A 9 -35.29 -6.13 53.50
C CYS A 9 -34.21 -5.16 53.00
N SER A 10 -33.38 -4.64 53.90
CA SER A 10 -32.26 -3.76 53.56
C SER A 10 -31.26 -4.41 52.61
N ASN A 11 -30.89 -5.68 52.87
CA ASN A 11 -30.01 -6.43 51.98
C ASN A 11 -30.61 -6.66 50.59
N THR A 12 -31.91 -6.95 50.51
CA THR A 12 -32.62 -7.12 49.24
C THR A 12 -32.64 -5.81 48.45
N LEU A 13 -33.01 -4.70 49.09
CA LEU A 13 -33.00 -3.36 48.46
C LEU A 13 -31.61 -2.99 47.95
N ARG A 14 -30.55 -3.23 48.74
CA ARG A 14 -29.17 -2.99 48.31
C ARG A 14 -28.83 -3.76 47.02
N ARG A 15 -29.21 -5.04 46.93
CA ARG A 15 -28.97 -5.84 45.71
C ARG A 15 -29.71 -5.27 44.51
N VAL A 16 -30.98 -4.91 44.69
CA VAL A 16 -31.80 -4.32 43.61
C VAL A 16 -31.18 -3.00 43.13
N PHE A 17 -30.78 -2.11 44.04
CA PHE A 17 -30.15 -0.84 43.65
C PHE A 17 -28.80 -1.04 42.98
N SER A 18 -27.95 -1.96 43.48
CA SER A 18 -26.68 -2.28 42.82
C SER A 18 -26.88 -2.80 41.40
N GLN A 19 -27.92 -3.61 41.17
CA GLN A 19 -28.25 -4.11 39.84
C GLN A 19 -28.72 -2.97 38.92
N PHE A 20 -29.58 -2.09 39.42
CA PHE A 20 -30.08 -0.94 38.66
C PHE A 20 -28.95 0.03 38.29
N VAL A 21 -27.99 0.26 39.19
CA VAL A 21 -26.79 1.06 38.90
C VAL A 21 -25.95 0.42 37.80
N GLY A 22 -25.79 -0.91 37.83
CA GLY A 22 -25.10 -1.66 36.77
C GLY A 22 -25.76 -1.49 35.41
N GLU A 23 -27.08 -1.67 35.34
CA GLU A 23 -27.85 -1.50 34.10
C GLU A 23 -27.77 -0.07 33.54
N ILE A 24 -27.81 0.95 34.40
CA ILE A 24 -27.64 2.35 33.98
C ILE A 24 -26.24 2.58 33.42
N ILE A 25 -25.18 2.10 34.10
CA ILE A 25 -23.80 2.26 33.64
C ILE A 25 -23.60 1.56 32.29
N GLU A 26 -24.16 0.37 32.12
CA GLU A 26 -24.10 -0.38 30.87
C GLU A 26 -24.87 0.33 29.76
N ALA A 27 -26.05 0.89 30.04
CA ALA A 27 -26.81 1.68 29.07
C ALA A 27 -26.09 3.00 28.69
N MET A 28 -25.31 3.59 29.60
CA MET A 28 -24.46 4.76 29.32
C MET A 28 -23.22 4.39 28.50
N ALA A 29 -22.76 3.13 28.59
CA ALA A 29 -21.58 2.65 27.87
C ALA A 29 -21.83 2.70 26.37
N GLY A 30 -21.02 3.50 25.66
CA GLY A 30 -21.14 3.73 24.22
C GLY A 30 -21.54 5.16 23.85
N TYR A 31 -22.24 5.87 24.73
CA TYR A 31 -22.55 7.30 24.57
C TYR A 31 -21.60 8.18 25.37
N ILE A 32 -21.22 7.71 26.55
CA ILE A 32 -20.33 8.43 27.46
C ILE A 32 -19.02 7.65 27.56
N PRO A 33 -17.85 8.31 27.44
CA PRO A 33 -16.57 7.64 27.59
C PRO A 33 -16.46 6.95 28.96
N LEU A 34 -16.05 5.68 28.96
CA LEU A 34 -15.85 4.90 30.19
C LEU A 34 -14.98 5.61 31.25
N PRO A 35 -13.91 6.36 30.91
CA PRO A 35 -13.16 7.12 31.91
C PRO A 35 -13.99 8.20 32.61
N ALA A 36 -14.93 8.84 31.91
CA ALA A 36 -15.79 9.86 32.52
C ALA A 36 -16.78 9.22 33.51
N ILE A 37 -17.36 8.07 33.13
CA ILE A 37 -18.24 7.29 34.01
C ILE A 37 -17.47 6.86 35.27
N MET A 38 -16.28 6.28 35.09
CA MET A 38 -15.45 5.82 36.21
C MET A 38 -14.96 6.97 37.10
N SER A 39 -14.52 8.07 36.51
CA SER A 39 -14.08 9.24 37.29
C SER A 39 -15.20 9.80 38.16
N LYS A 40 -16.44 9.81 37.65
CA LYS A 40 -17.63 10.21 38.42
C LYS A 40 -17.92 9.23 39.56
N LEU A 41 -18.00 7.92 39.28
CA LEU A 41 -18.22 6.89 40.30
C LEU A 41 -17.17 6.94 41.42
N LEU A 42 -15.91 7.11 41.07
CA LEU A 42 -14.79 7.16 42.02
C LEU A 42 -14.79 8.45 42.84
N SER A 43 -15.19 9.57 42.24
CA SER A 43 -15.28 10.85 42.95
C SER A 43 -16.46 10.88 43.93
N ASP A 44 -17.61 10.32 43.54
CA ASP A 44 -18.80 10.29 44.38
C ASP A 44 -18.64 9.34 45.59
N ASN A 45 -17.71 8.39 45.52
CA ASN A 45 -17.37 7.47 46.61
C ASN A 45 -15.98 7.75 47.24
N GLY A 46 -15.44 8.97 47.06
CA GLY A 46 -14.06 9.31 47.41
C GLY A 46 -13.70 9.18 48.90
N CYS A 47 -14.68 9.20 49.80
CA CYS A 47 -14.47 9.01 51.26
C CYS A 47 -14.54 7.53 51.70
N GLN A 48 -14.79 6.61 50.77
CA GLN A 48 -14.83 5.18 51.04
C GLN A 48 -13.52 4.53 50.59
N GLU A 49 -13.26 3.28 50.99
CA GLU A 49 -12.09 2.49 50.56
C GLU A 49 -11.95 2.42 49.03
N PHE A 50 -13.04 2.63 48.30
CA PHE A 50 -13.06 2.68 46.83
C PHE A 50 -12.40 3.94 46.24
N GLY A 51 -12.34 5.04 47.00
CA GLY A 51 -11.69 6.29 46.59
C GLY A 51 -10.17 6.16 46.46
N ASP A 52 -9.53 5.31 47.27
CA ASP A 52 -8.08 5.08 47.26
C ASP A 52 -7.59 4.47 45.93
N PHE A 53 -8.46 3.74 45.24
CA PHE A 53 -8.16 3.14 43.94
C PHE A 53 -8.36 4.10 42.77
N LYS A 54 -8.87 5.32 43.01
CA LYS A 54 -9.20 6.27 41.93
C LYS A 54 -8.03 6.54 41.00
N LEU A 55 -6.87 6.86 41.58
CA LEU A 55 -5.66 7.16 40.81
C LEU A 55 -5.16 5.95 40.00
N VAL A 56 -5.30 4.74 40.54
CA VAL A 56 -4.87 3.51 39.87
C VAL A 56 -5.79 3.22 38.68
N ILE A 57 -7.10 3.32 38.88
CA ILE A 57 -8.10 3.07 37.83
C ILE A 57 -7.97 4.11 36.71
N ASP A 58 -7.82 5.40 37.04
CA ASP A 58 -7.63 6.46 36.05
C ASP A 58 -6.36 6.22 35.20
N ARG A 59 -5.26 5.76 35.83
CA ARG A 59 -4.03 5.38 35.12
C ARG A 59 -4.24 4.19 34.20
N MET A 60 -4.91 3.14 34.67
CA MET A 60 -5.19 1.94 33.86
C MET A 60 -6.06 2.26 32.65
N LEU A 61 -7.12 3.07 32.82
CA LEU A 61 -8.00 3.49 31.73
C LEU A 61 -7.27 4.38 30.73
N SER A 62 -6.43 5.30 31.21
CA SER A 62 -5.60 6.15 30.34
C SER A 62 -4.62 5.32 29.51
N MET A 63 -3.96 4.34 30.13
CA MET A 63 -3.06 3.40 29.44
C MET A 63 -3.81 2.58 28.39
N TYR A 64 -4.97 2.03 28.75
CA TYR A 64 -5.83 1.28 27.84
C TYR A 64 -6.25 2.12 26.63
N LEU A 65 -6.71 3.37 26.84
CA LEU A 65 -7.11 4.25 25.75
C LEU A 65 -5.93 4.62 24.85
N HIS A 66 -4.75 4.82 25.43
CA HIS A 66 -3.54 5.07 24.66
C HIS A 66 -3.18 3.86 23.78
N GLN A 67 -3.18 2.66 24.36
CA GLN A 67 -2.94 1.41 23.63
C GLN A 67 -3.98 1.19 22.52
N LYS A 68 -5.26 1.43 22.82
CA LYS A 68 -6.34 1.35 21.83
C LYS A 68 -6.11 2.32 20.67
N ARG A 69 -5.73 3.56 20.94
CA ARG A 69 -5.43 4.56 19.89
C ARG A 69 -4.23 4.14 19.03
N ILE A 70 -3.18 3.60 19.64
CA ILE A 70 -2.02 3.07 18.90
C ILE A 70 -2.49 1.95 17.98
N LEU A 71 -3.28 1.01 18.49
CA LEU A 71 -3.79 -0.12 17.72
C LEU A 71 -4.66 0.34 16.55
N GLU A 72 -5.61 1.25 16.78
CA GLU A 72 -6.47 1.81 15.74
C GLU A 72 -5.67 2.53 14.66
N THR A 73 -4.65 3.31 15.06
CA THR A 73 -3.75 4.00 14.14
C THR A 73 -2.94 3.00 13.31
N ALA A 74 -2.35 2.00 13.95
CA ALA A 74 -1.56 0.97 13.27
C ALA A 74 -2.42 0.20 12.27
N LYS A 75 -3.64 -0.18 12.66
CA LYS A 75 -4.62 -0.82 11.78
C LYS A 75 -4.91 0.03 10.55
N SER A 76 -5.30 1.30 10.73
CA SER A 76 -5.62 2.19 9.61
C SER A 76 -4.42 2.40 8.68
N VAL A 77 -3.20 2.54 9.23
CA VAL A 77 -1.99 2.69 8.42
C VAL A 77 -1.72 1.44 7.58
N ILE A 78 -1.86 0.25 8.16
CA ILE A 78 -1.65 -1.02 7.46
C ILE A 78 -2.71 -1.23 6.38
N GLU A 79 -3.97 -0.95 6.69
CA GLU A 79 -5.08 -1.07 5.74
C GLU A 79 -4.89 -0.14 4.54
N ASP A 80 -4.55 1.13 4.78
CA ASP A 80 -4.27 2.12 3.73
C ASP A 80 -3.10 1.70 2.83
N ASP A 81 -1.98 1.24 3.42
CA ASP A 81 -0.78 0.85 2.66
C ASP A 81 -1.01 -0.43 1.84
N SER A 82 -1.75 -1.38 2.42
CA SER A 82 -2.17 -2.61 1.73
C SER A 82 -3.05 -2.29 0.54
N PHE A 83 -4.08 -1.45 0.74
CA PHE A 83 -4.95 -0.99 -0.33
C PHE A 83 -4.18 -0.29 -1.44
N TYR A 84 -3.27 0.62 -1.09
CA TYR A 84 -2.45 1.34 -2.05
C TYR A 84 -1.56 0.41 -2.87
N THR A 85 -0.83 -0.50 -2.20
CA THR A 85 0.08 -1.44 -2.86
C THR A 85 -0.66 -2.38 -3.80
N LEU A 86 -1.77 -2.96 -3.33
CA LEU A 86 -2.59 -3.85 -4.15
C LEU A 86 -3.24 -3.11 -5.33
N SER A 87 -3.71 -1.88 -5.12
CA SER A 87 -4.29 -1.07 -6.19
C SER A 87 -3.26 -0.69 -7.24
N SER A 88 -2.04 -0.34 -6.83
CA SER A 88 -0.93 -0.05 -7.73
C SER A 88 -0.53 -1.27 -8.54
N LEU A 89 -0.40 -2.43 -7.88
CA LEU A 89 -0.10 -3.70 -8.54
C LEU A 89 -1.21 -4.08 -9.52
N LYS A 90 -2.48 -4.02 -9.10
CA LYS A 90 -3.65 -4.25 -9.94
C LYS A 90 -3.59 -3.40 -11.20
N ARG A 91 -3.33 -2.09 -11.08
CA ARG A 91 -3.20 -1.20 -12.23
C ARG A 91 -2.06 -1.63 -13.17
N GLY A 92 -0.92 -2.07 -12.64
CA GLY A 92 0.20 -2.57 -13.43
C GLY A 92 -0.11 -3.88 -14.17
N VAL A 93 -0.77 -4.83 -13.51
CA VAL A 93 -1.06 -6.15 -14.09
C VAL A 93 -2.31 -6.18 -14.96
N CYS A 94 -3.25 -5.25 -14.76
CA CYS A 94 -4.47 -5.15 -15.55
C CYS A 94 -4.30 -4.35 -16.85
N HIS A 95 -3.13 -3.77 -17.09
CA HIS A 95 -2.84 -3.14 -18.37
C HIS A 95 -2.33 -4.21 -19.36
N GLY A 96 -2.97 -4.31 -20.52
CA GLY A 96 -2.47 -5.15 -21.61
C GLY A 96 -1.09 -4.67 -22.06
N PHE A 97 -0.20 -5.59 -22.47
CA PHE A 97 1.06 -5.18 -23.07
C PHE A 97 0.79 -4.48 -24.41
N ALA A 98 1.23 -3.23 -24.53
CA ALA A 98 1.21 -2.49 -25.78
C ALA A 98 2.66 -2.27 -26.25
N PRO A 99 2.94 -2.43 -27.55
CA PRO A 99 4.28 -2.15 -28.04
C PRO A 99 4.56 -0.64 -28.00
N HIS A 100 5.83 -0.27 -27.78
CA HIS A 100 6.30 1.12 -27.84
C HIS A 100 6.01 1.76 -29.20
N THR A 101 6.09 0.96 -30.27
CA THR A 101 5.75 1.36 -31.63
C THR A 101 4.83 0.31 -32.24
N PHE A 102 3.85 0.74 -33.05
CA PHE A 102 2.97 -0.17 -33.79
C PHE A 102 3.63 -0.69 -35.07
N VAL A 103 4.94 -0.94 -35.04
CA VAL A 103 5.77 -1.35 -36.17
C VAL A 103 6.60 -2.56 -35.75
N CYS A 104 6.69 -3.58 -36.61
CA CYS A 104 7.51 -4.74 -36.34
C CYS A 104 9.00 -4.37 -36.39
N CYS A 105 9.76 -4.70 -35.35
CA CYS A 105 11.19 -4.38 -35.28
C CYS A 105 12.10 -5.22 -36.21
N VAL A 106 11.55 -6.16 -36.97
CA VAL A 106 12.29 -7.00 -37.92
C VAL A 106 12.07 -6.52 -39.35
N CYS A 107 10.82 -6.35 -39.76
CA CYS A 107 10.47 -5.97 -41.13
C CYS A 107 10.15 -4.48 -41.30
N ASN A 108 10.07 -3.71 -40.21
CA ASN A 108 9.72 -2.29 -40.18
C ASN A 108 8.35 -1.95 -40.80
N PHE A 109 7.43 -2.92 -40.93
CA PHE A 109 6.05 -2.69 -41.36
C PHE A 109 5.08 -2.57 -40.18
N SER A 110 3.96 -1.88 -40.40
CA SER A 110 2.88 -1.71 -39.41
C SER A 110 2.36 -3.06 -38.89
N LEU A 111 2.17 -3.12 -37.57
CA LEU A 111 1.53 -4.23 -36.86
C LEU A 111 -0.01 -4.20 -37.00
N SER A 112 -0.57 -3.04 -37.38
CA SER A 112 -2.01 -2.79 -37.53
C SER A 112 -2.44 -2.77 -39.00
N LYS A 113 -1.86 -3.61 -39.86
CA LYS A 113 -2.34 -3.71 -41.24
C LYS A 113 -3.69 -4.42 -41.25
N GLU A 114 -4.74 -3.69 -41.62
CA GLU A 114 -6.04 -4.23 -42.02
C GLU A 114 -5.80 -5.31 -43.09
N GLY A 115 -5.93 -6.59 -42.72
CA GLY A 115 -5.66 -7.75 -43.58
C GLY A 115 -4.40 -8.59 -43.28
N ALA A 116 -3.56 -8.20 -42.32
CA ALA A 116 -2.47 -9.05 -41.85
C ALA A 116 -2.99 -10.07 -40.82
N VAL A 117 -3.18 -11.32 -41.25
CA VAL A 117 -3.55 -12.47 -40.38
C VAL A 117 -2.37 -12.91 -39.47
N SER A 118 -1.24 -12.23 -39.53
CA SER A 118 -0.08 -12.55 -38.72
C SER A 118 -0.29 -12.07 -37.29
N ALA A 119 -0.43 -13.01 -36.34
CA ALA A 119 -0.39 -12.68 -34.93
C ALA A 119 0.91 -11.95 -34.56
N VAL A 120 0.84 -11.12 -33.53
CA VAL A 120 1.92 -10.23 -33.09
C VAL A 120 2.40 -10.67 -31.72
N ARG A 121 3.72 -10.73 -31.53
CA ARG A 121 4.34 -10.94 -30.21
C ARG A 121 4.79 -9.58 -29.67
N VAL A 122 4.43 -9.27 -28.44
CA VAL A 122 4.93 -8.09 -27.70
C VAL A 122 5.85 -8.57 -26.59
N PHE A 123 7.08 -8.04 -26.54
CA PHE A 123 8.07 -8.37 -25.53
C PHE A 123 7.91 -7.46 -24.29
N SER A 124 8.43 -7.90 -23.14
CA SER A 124 8.42 -7.11 -21.90
C SER A 124 9.21 -5.79 -21.98
N CYS A 125 10.13 -5.67 -22.94
CA CYS A 125 10.83 -4.43 -23.29
C CYS A 125 10.02 -3.48 -24.18
N GLY A 126 8.78 -3.84 -24.52
CA GLY A 126 7.88 -3.04 -25.35
C GLY A 126 8.16 -3.10 -26.87
N HIS A 127 9.15 -3.85 -27.34
CA HIS A 127 9.27 -4.14 -28.77
C HIS A 127 8.22 -5.16 -29.21
N ALA A 128 7.90 -5.17 -30.50
CA ALA A 128 6.99 -6.17 -31.07
C ALA A 128 7.41 -6.66 -32.45
N THR A 129 7.00 -7.89 -32.75
CA THR A 129 7.27 -8.58 -34.02
C THR A 129 6.00 -9.23 -34.56
N HIS A 130 5.89 -9.34 -35.88
CA HIS A 130 5.00 -10.34 -36.45
C HIS A 130 5.53 -11.73 -36.11
N LEU A 131 4.67 -12.67 -35.74
CA LEU A 131 5.09 -14.05 -35.44
C LEU A 131 5.85 -14.70 -36.62
N HIS A 132 5.46 -14.39 -37.86
CA HIS A 132 6.17 -14.93 -39.02
C HIS A 132 7.60 -14.36 -39.19
N CYS A 133 7.84 -13.12 -38.77
CA CYS A 133 9.18 -12.51 -38.82
C CYS A 133 10.16 -13.14 -37.83
N GLU A 134 9.67 -13.86 -36.80
CA GLU A 134 10.47 -14.65 -35.86
C GLU A 134 11.01 -15.94 -36.52
N CYS A 135 10.20 -16.59 -37.38
CA CYS A 135 10.58 -17.82 -38.08
C CYS A 135 11.66 -17.63 -39.15
N GLU A 136 11.77 -16.45 -39.78
CA GLU A 136 12.78 -16.21 -40.81
C GLU A 136 14.18 -15.96 -40.23
N GLN A 137 14.29 -15.53 -38.96
CA GLN A 137 15.59 -15.40 -38.28
C GLN A 137 16.14 -16.75 -37.80
N SER A 138 15.27 -17.70 -37.47
CA SER A 138 15.67 -19.02 -36.95
C SER A 138 16.13 -20.01 -38.03
N LYS A 139 15.87 -19.74 -39.33
CA LYS A 139 16.34 -20.58 -40.44
C LYS A 139 17.82 -20.37 -40.80
N SER A 140 18.44 -19.25 -40.39
CA SER A 140 19.81 -18.89 -40.78
C SER A 140 20.89 -19.20 -39.74
N SER A 141 20.55 -19.68 -38.55
CA SER A 141 21.55 -20.01 -37.53
C SER A 141 21.14 -21.22 -36.69
N SER A 142 21.97 -22.27 -36.72
CA SER A 142 21.93 -23.45 -35.86
C SER A 142 22.34 -23.12 -34.41
N LYS A 143 21.67 -22.16 -33.77
CA LYS A 143 21.87 -21.80 -32.38
C LYS A 143 20.53 -21.80 -31.66
N ASP A 144 20.55 -22.38 -30.47
CA ASP A 144 19.41 -22.59 -29.57
C ASP A 144 18.44 -21.41 -29.57
N PHE A 145 17.14 -21.72 -29.63
CA PHE A 145 16.03 -20.76 -29.59
C PHE A 145 16.26 -19.72 -28.49
N GLN A 146 16.79 -18.55 -28.84
CA GLN A 146 16.88 -17.44 -27.90
C GLN A 146 15.50 -16.79 -27.85
N ASP A 147 14.70 -17.23 -26.88
CA ASP A 147 13.37 -16.69 -26.60
C ASP A 147 13.54 -15.29 -25.97
N GLY A 148 13.73 -14.28 -26.82
CA GLY A 148 14.00 -12.92 -26.39
C GLY A 148 13.86 -11.89 -27.51
N CYS A 149 13.84 -10.61 -27.13
CA CYS A 149 13.64 -9.54 -28.11
C CYS A 149 14.86 -9.40 -29.03
N PRO A 150 14.70 -9.46 -30.37
CA PRO A 150 15.82 -9.41 -31.31
C PRO A 150 16.63 -8.10 -31.20
N VAL A 151 15.97 -6.98 -30.88
CA VAL A 151 16.62 -5.66 -30.71
C VAL A 151 17.46 -5.61 -29.43
N CYS A 152 16.95 -6.16 -28.32
CA CYS A 152 17.65 -6.14 -27.04
C CYS A 152 18.78 -7.16 -26.99
N LEU A 153 18.59 -8.32 -27.61
CA LEU A 153 19.61 -9.35 -27.71
C LEU A 153 20.76 -8.90 -28.62
N SER A 154 20.47 -8.31 -29.78
CA SER A 154 21.52 -7.80 -30.67
C SER A 154 22.34 -6.66 -30.04
N ALA A 155 21.73 -5.83 -29.21
CA ALA A 155 22.44 -4.78 -28.48
C ALA A 155 23.40 -5.35 -27.42
N SER A 156 23.03 -6.47 -26.78
CA SER A 156 23.83 -7.12 -25.73
C SER A 156 25.11 -7.78 -26.25
N ASP A 157 25.11 -8.30 -27.49
CA ASP A 157 26.29 -8.91 -28.11
C ASP A 157 27.41 -7.89 -28.39
N THR A 158 27.05 -6.64 -28.69
CA THR A 158 28.00 -5.51 -28.80
C THR A 158 28.61 -5.11 -27.46
N GLN A 159 27.92 -5.35 -26.34
CA GLN A 159 28.35 -4.90 -25.01
C GLN A 159 29.05 -5.99 -24.18
N ALA A 160 28.86 -7.28 -24.54
CA ALA A 160 29.49 -8.42 -23.88
C ALA A 160 31.03 -8.49 -24.05
N ARG A 161 31.62 -7.76 -25.00
CA ARG A 161 33.09 -7.67 -25.12
C ARG A 161 33.76 -6.76 -24.08
N ASN A 162 33.02 -5.99 -23.28
CA ASN A 162 33.61 -4.94 -22.43
C ASN A 162 33.15 -4.89 -20.97
N ARG A 163 32.43 -5.88 -20.43
CA ARG A 163 32.16 -5.93 -18.98
C ARG A 163 32.29 -7.33 -18.40
N SER A 164 33.23 -7.46 -17.48
CA SER A 164 33.40 -8.60 -16.57
C SER A 164 32.11 -8.84 -15.75
N PRO A 165 31.79 -10.09 -15.39
CA PRO A 165 30.55 -10.41 -14.70
C PRO A 165 30.65 -10.04 -13.22
N ILE A 166 29.87 -9.04 -12.79
CA ILE A 166 29.52 -8.87 -11.38
C ILE A 166 28.15 -9.52 -11.19
N ILE A 167 28.16 -10.63 -10.45
CA ILE A 167 26.98 -11.34 -9.98
C ILE A 167 26.11 -10.37 -9.17
N SER A 168 24.83 -10.29 -9.50
CA SER A 168 23.83 -9.71 -8.60
C SER A 168 22.59 -10.61 -8.63
N GLU A 169 22.51 -11.45 -7.62
CA GLU A 169 21.26 -12.05 -7.16
C GLU A 169 20.32 -10.92 -6.73
N ASN A 170 19.22 -10.77 -7.45
CA ASN A 170 17.87 -10.48 -6.96
C ASN A 170 17.00 -10.01 -8.13
N GLY A 171 16.06 -10.86 -8.51
CA GLY A 171 15.07 -10.59 -9.55
C GLY A 171 14.08 -9.50 -9.13
N LEU A 172 14.40 -8.26 -9.49
CA LEU A 172 13.43 -7.19 -9.68
C LEU A 172 13.84 -6.42 -10.93
N ASN A 173 13.02 -6.56 -11.98
CA ASN A 173 13.26 -5.98 -13.29
C ASN A 173 13.30 -4.45 -13.16
N ARG A 174 14.45 -3.84 -13.44
CA ARG A 174 14.59 -2.37 -13.43
C ARG A 174 13.86 -1.81 -14.64
N HIS A 175 12.70 -1.20 -14.45
CA HIS A 175 12.15 -0.30 -15.46
C HIS A 175 13.03 0.95 -15.52
N SER A 176 13.84 1.02 -16.58
CA SER A 176 14.56 2.24 -16.95
C SER A 176 13.51 3.26 -17.39
N MET A 177 13.34 4.34 -16.63
CA MET A 177 12.53 5.48 -17.03
C MET A 177 13.37 6.29 -18.02
N VAL A 178 13.12 6.10 -19.32
CA VAL A 178 13.64 6.98 -20.37
C VAL A 178 12.51 7.95 -20.68
N GLU A 179 12.67 9.19 -20.21
CA GLU A 179 11.90 10.32 -20.73
C GLU A 179 12.30 10.51 -22.19
N ASN A 180 11.36 10.38 -23.11
CA ASN A 180 11.53 10.90 -24.47
C ASN A 180 10.19 11.36 -25.02
N GLU A 181 10.24 12.57 -25.57
CA GLU A 181 9.11 13.33 -26.08
C GLU A 181 8.42 12.63 -27.25
N VAL A 182 7.08 12.59 -27.22
CA VAL A 182 6.26 11.95 -28.26
C VAL A 182 5.75 13.01 -29.24
N PRO A 183 5.95 12.88 -30.56
CA PRO A 183 5.24 13.68 -31.55
C PRO A 183 3.80 13.16 -31.72
N TYR A 184 2.86 14.10 -31.73
CA TYR A 184 1.42 13.90 -31.81
C TYR A 184 0.96 13.01 -32.99
N GLY A 185 0.05 12.08 -32.69
CA GLY A 185 -0.84 11.43 -33.66
C GLY A 185 -2.23 11.30 -33.02
N VAL A 186 -3.17 12.13 -33.50
CA VAL A 186 -4.54 12.24 -32.98
C VAL A 186 -5.41 11.08 -33.48
N HIS A 187 -5.99 10.29 -32.57
CA HIS A 187 -7.40 9.88 -32.68
C HIS A 187 -8.02 9.34 -31.37
N ARG A 188 -8.95 10.17 -30.85
CA ARG A 188 -10.18 9.95 -30.04
C ARG A 188 -10.17 9.24 -28.66
N ASN A 189 -10.46 10.11 -27.67
CA ASN A 189 -11.52 10.05 -26.64
C ASN A 189 -11.42 9.04 -25.48
N HIS A 190 -10.90 9.51 -24.34
CA HIS A 190 -11.29 9.04 -23.01
C HIS A 190 -11.16 10.19 -21.98
N GLU A 191 -12.23 10.97 -21.79
CA GLU A 191 -12.30 12.05 -20.78
C GLU A 191 -12.14 11.55 -19.33
N THR A 192 -12.26 10.24 -19.10
CA THR A 192 -12.13 9.61 -17.79
C THR A 192 -10.68 9.55 -17.29
N ASP A 193 -9.68 9.64 -18.18
CA ASP A 193 -8.25 9.52 -17.83
C ASP A 193 -7.65 10.81 -17.24
N HIS A 194 -8.23 11.97 -17.52
CA HIS A 194 -7.67 13.24 -17.06
C HIS A 194 -7.85 13.46 -15.54
N VAL A 195 -8.99 13.05 -14.99
CA VAL A 195 -9.25 13.11 -13.54
C VAL A 195 -8.33 12.14 -12.78
N GLU A 196 -8.00 11.01 -13.37
CA GLU A 196 -7.11 10.00 -12.79
C GLU A 196 -5.63 10.39 -12.94
N ARG A 197 -5.27 11.13 -14.00
CA ARG A 197 -3.93 11.71 -14.20
C ARG A 197 -3.62 12.84 -13.21
N SER A 198 -4.60 13.63 -12.80
CA SER A 198 -4.43 14.62 -11.72
C SER A 198 -4.15 13.96 -10.36
N ARG A 199 -4.67 12.74 -10.12
CA ARG A 199 -4.29 11.92 -8.95
C ARG A 199 -2.90 11.29 -9.08
N ARG A 200 -2.36 11.12 -10.29
CA ARG A 200 -1.00 10.57 -10.53
C ARG A 200 0.13 11.45 -9.98
N LEU A 201 -0.09 12.75 -9.78
CA LEU A 201 0.95 13.67 -9.30
C LEU A 201 1.06 13.76 -7.78
N GLN A 202 0.12 13.19 -7.01
CA GLN A 202 0.00 13.53 -5.58
C GLN A 202 -0.05 12.36 -4.59
N GLN A 203 0.18 11.12 -5.00
CA GLN A 203 0.14 9.99 -4.05
C GLN A 203 1.38 9.13 -4.14
N MET A 204 2.47 9.65 -3.57
CA MET A 204 3.57 8.82 -3.09
C MET A 204 3.05 7.92 -1.96
N SER A 205 3.53 6.67 -1.88
CA SER A 205 3.18 5.84 -0.72
C SER A 205 3.71 6.50 0.55
N ARG A 206 3.02 6.37 1.69
CA ARG A 206 3.50 6.96 2.96
C ARG A 206 4.89 6.44 3.33
N PHE A 207 5.21 5.18 3.01
CA PHE A 207 6.56 4.64 3.15
C PHE A 207 7.58 5.41 2.29
N GLU A 208 7.23 5.77 1.07
CA GLU A 208 8.07 6.56 0.18
C GLU A 208 8.26 8.00 0.66
N ILE A 209 7.21 8.61 1.22
CA ILE A 209 7.28 9.90 1.90
C ILE A 209 8.25 9.83 3.08
N LEU A 210 8.12 8.83 3.95
CA LEU A 210 9.02 8.63 5.10
C LEU A 210 10.46 8.38 4.67
N LYS A 211 10.68 7.57 3.63
CA LYS A 211 12.01 7.32 3.05
C LYS A 211 12.63 8.59 2.48
N ASN A 212 11.84 9.45 1.85
CA ASN A 212 12.31 10.71 1.29
C ASN A 212 12.62 11.74 2.38
N LEU A 213 11.82 11.82 3.44
CA LEU A 213 12.13 12.65 4.61
C LEU A 213 13.42 12.20 5.31
N GLN A 214 13.63 10.89 5.48
CA GLN A 214 14.87 10.36 6.05
C GLN A 214 16.09 10.66 5.15
N LYS A 215 15.94 10.59 3.82
CA LYS A 215 16.99 10.97 2.87
C LYS A 215 17.31 12.45 2.94
N ALA A 216 16.30 13.32 3.02
CA ALA A 216 16.48 14.76 3.17
C ALA A 216 17.23 15.10 4.47
N GLN A 217 16.90 14.41 5.57
CA GLN A 217 17.57 14.61 6.85
C GLN A 217 19.07 14.19 6.81
N LYS A 218 19.40 13.08 6.14
CA LYS A 218 20.80 12.66 5.92
C LYS A 218 21.59 13.64 5.05
N SER A 219 20.94 14.30 4.10
CA SER A 219 21.54 15.35 3.27
C SER A 219 21.87 16.61 4.09
N SER A 220 21.03 17.00 5.06
CA SER A 220 21.30 18.16 5.92
C SER A 220 22.46 17.95 6.91
N TYR A 221 22.70 16.71 7.37
CA TYR A 221 23.82 16.42 8.28
C TYR A 221 25.20 16.45 7.59
N LEU A 222 25.27 16.25 6.28
CA LEU A 222 26.53 16.32 5.52
C LEU A 222 26.99 17.75 5.22
N ASN A 223 26.09 18.73 5.32
CA ASN A 223 26.38 20.14 5.06
C ASN A 223 26.73 20.94 6.33
N CYS A 224 26.67 20.33 7.51
CA CYS A 224 26.93 21.01 8.80
C CYS A 224 28.27 20.63 9.45
N THR A 225 29.09 19.78 8.80
CA THR A 225 30.42 19.38 9.27
C THR A 225 31.57 20.03 8.50
N SER A 226 31.31 21.11 7.76
CA SER A 226 32.33 21.86 7.00
C SER A 226 32.39 23.34 7.39
N VAL A 227 32.51 23.61 8.69
CA VAL A 227 32.98 24.90 9.24
C VAL A 227 33.96 24.63 10.37
#